data_AF-A0A943RFQ8-F1
#
_entry.id   AF-A0A943RFQ8-F1
#
_cell.length_a   1.000
_cell.length_b   1.000
_cell.length_c   1.000
_cell.angle_alpha   90.00
_cell.angle_beta   90.00
_cell.angle_gamma   90.00
#
_symmetry.space_group_name_H-M   'P 1'
#
loop_
_entity.id
_entity.type
_entity.pdbx_description
1 polymer ?
#
loop_
_entity_poly.entity_id
_entity_poly.type
_entity_poly.pdbx_seq_one_letter_code
_entity_poly.pdbx_strand_id
1 'polypeptide(L)'
;MATFLIGLVVLFVGAAIYGKFCEKVFGPDDRETPAYSKQDGVDYVPMRGWKNSLINLLNIAGTGPIIGPIQGILFGPIAFITIPIGN
;
A
#
# COMPACT_ATOMS: atom_id res chain seq x y z
N MET A 1 16.11 11.85 -16.77
CA MET A 1 15.88 12.84 -15.69
C MET A 1 14.48 13.45 -15.74
N ALA A 2 14.00 13.99 -16.86
CA ALA A 2 12.67 14.59 -16.93
C ALA A 2 11.52 13.61 -16.59
N THR A 3 11.53 12.40 -17.15
CA THR A 3 10.54 11.34 -16.87
C THR A 3 10.50 10.93 -15.40
N PHE A 4 11.66 10.86 -14.74
CA PHE A 4 11.76 10.56 -13.31
C PHE A 4 11.11 11.65 -12.44
N LEU A 5 11.38 12.93 -12.74
CA LEU A 5 10.78 14.05 -12.03
C LEU A 5 9.26 14.11 -12.24
N ILE A 6 8.78 13.85 -13.44
CA ILE A 6 7.33 13.75 -13.73
C ILE A 6 6.70 12.63 -12.90
N GLY A 7 7.32 11.45 -12.85
CA GLY A 7 6.84 10.34 -12.03
C GLY A 7 6.76 10.69 -10.54
N LEU A 8 7.75 11.42 -10.03
CA LEU A 8 7.79 11.88 -8.65
C LEU A 8 6.65 12.88 -8.36
N VAL A 9 6.39 13.82 -9.27
CA VAL A 9 5.23 14.73 -9.16
C VAL A 9 3.92 13.96 -9.17
N VAL A 10 3.74 13.01 -10.10
CA VAL A 10 2.54 12.17 -10.17
C VAL A 10 2.34 11.38 -8.87
N LEU A 11 3.41 10.85 -8.29
CA LEU A 11 3.36 10.11 -7.02
C LEU A 11 2.83 10.99 -5.88
N PHE A 12 3.39 12.19 -5.69
CA PHE A 12 2.96 13.08 -4.61
C PHE A 12 1.55 13.63 -4.81
N VAL A 13 1.22 14.06 -6.03
CA VAL A 13 -0.10 14.59 -6.36
C VAL A 13 -1.16 13.49 -6.26
N GLY A 14 -0.87 12.30 -6.78
CA GLY A 14 -1.74 11.14 -6.68
C GLY A 14 -1.99 10.75 -5.23
N ALA A 15 -0.94 10.68 -4.40
CA ALA A 15 -1.07 10.40 -2.97
C ALA A 15 -1.94 11.45 -2.25
N ALA A 16 -1.79 12.73 -2.56
CA ALA A 16 -2.58 13.80 -1.96
C ALA A 16 -4.06 13.76 -2.39
N ILE A 17 -4.34 13.56 -3.68
CA ILE A 17 -5.72 13.49 -4.21
C ILE A 17 -6.42 12.24 -3.70
N TYR A 18 -5.76 11.07 -3.81
CA TYR A 18 -6.32 9.81 -3.38
C TYR A 18 -6.50 9.75 -1.85
N GLY A 19 -5.54 10.28 -1.09
CA GLY A 19 -5.66 10.40 0.36
C GLY A 19 -6.91 11.20 0.77
N LYS A 20 -7.11 12.39 0.18
CA LYS A 20 -8.32 13.20 0.41
C LYS A 20 -9.61 12.50 -0.02
N PHE A 21 -9.58 11.76 -1.12
CA PHE A 21 -10.73 10.99 -1.59
C PHE A 21 -11.09 9.88 -0.59
N CYS A 22 -10.10 9.09 -0.14
CA CYS A 22 -10.29 8.05 0.87
C CYS A 22 -10.83 8.63 2.18
N GLU A 23 -10.28 9.75 2.65
CA GLU A 23 -10.77 10.44 3.85
C GLU A 23 -12.26 10.81 3.72
N LYS A 24 -12.67 11.32 2.55
CA LYS A 24 -14.07 11.66 2.27
C LYS A 24 -14.99 10.43 2.21
N VAL A 25 -14.51 9.30 1.69
CA VAL A 25 -15.32 8.08 1.51
C VAL A 25 -15.48 7.31 2.83
N PHE A 26 -14.38 7.12 3.56
CA PHE A 26 -14.39 6.30 4.77
C PHE A 26 -14.74 7.09 6.02
N GLY A 27 -14.30 8.34 6.11
CA GLY A 27 -14.49 9.20 7.27
C GLY A 27 -13.76 8.69 8.52
N PRO A 28 -13.29 9.58 9.41
CA PRO A 28 -12.91 9.17 10.76
C PRO A 28 -14.17 8.73 11.52
N ASP A 29 -14.05 7.63 12.26
CA ASP A 29 -15.13 7.04 13.04
C ASP A 29 -14.63 6.74 14.45
N ASP A 30 -15.47 7.00 15.45
CA ASP A 30 -15.17 6.80 16.87
C ASP A 30 -15.54 5.39 17.37
N ARG A 31 -16.02 4.51 16.48
CA ARG A 31 -16.25 3.09 16.81
C ARG A 31 -14.98 2.42 17.31
N GLU A 32 -15.13 1.54 18.31
CA GLU A 32 -14.05 0.66 18.72
C GLU A 32 -13.54 -0.14 17.53
N THR A 33 -12.22 -0.15 17.35
CA THR A 33 -11.63 -0.90 16.25
C THR A 33 -11.90 -2.41 16.43
N PRO A 34 -12.07 -3.17 15.34
CA PRO A 34 -12.27 -4.61 15.40
C PRO A 34 -11.21 -5.38 16.20
N ALA A 35 -9.99 -4.83 16.30
CA ALA A 35 -8.92 -5.39 17.12
C ALA A 35 -9.30 -5.52 18.60
N TYR A 36 -10.18 -4.66 19.11
CA TYR A 36 -10.70 -4.72 20.49
C TYR A 36 -12.11 -5.36 20.54
N SER A 37 -12.99 -5.01 19.61
CA SER A 37 -14.40 -5.45 19.67
C SER A 37 -14.62 -6.91 19.23
N LYS A 38 -13.68 -7.51 18.48
CA LYS A 38 -13.75 -8.88 17.93
C LYS A 38 -12.48 -9.67 18.19
N GLN A 39 -11.83 -9.44 19.33
CA GLN A 39 -10.55 -10.07 19.64
C GLN A 39 -10.64 -11.61 19.65
N ASP A 40 -9.92 -12.25 18.73
CA ASP A 40 -9.89 -13.71 18.57
C ASP A 40 -8.49 -14.31 18.78
N GLY A 41 -7.46 -13.46 18.94
CA GLY A 41 -6.07 -13.89 19.14
C GLY A 41 -5.34 -14.31 17.85
N VAL A 42 -6.01 -14.25 16.68
CA VAL A 42 -5.47 -14.64 15.38
C VAL A 42 -5.61 -13.50 14.37
N ASP A 43 -6.84 -13.16 13.97
CA ASP A 43 -7.11 -12.12 12.96
C ASP A 43 -7.26 -10.73 13.62
N TYR A 44 -7.79 -10.67 14.85
CA TYR A 44 -8.00 -9.45 15.61
C TYR A 44 -7.19 -9.48 16.90
N VAL A 45 -6.00 -8.86 16.84
CA VAL A 45 -5.08 -8.77 17.98
C VAL A 45 -4.73 -7.30 18.25
N PRO A 46 -4.99 -6.77 19.46
CA PRO A 46 -4.55 -5.43 19.83
C PRO A 46 -3.02 -5.35 19.84
N MET A 47 -2.46 -4.36 19.13
CA MET A 47 -1.02 -4.19 19.01
C MET A 47 -0.63 -2.72 19.15
N ARG A 48 0.60 -2.48 19.64
CA ARG A 48 1.20 -1.14 19.66
C ARG A 48 1.38 -0.64 18.22
N GLY A 49 1.02 0.63 17.96
CA GLY A 49 1.02 1.23 16.61
C GLY A 49 2.35 1.07 15.83
N TRP A 50 3.50 1.17 16.50
CA TRP A 50 4.81 0.94 15.87
C TRP A 50 4.98 -0.50 15.34
N LYS A 51 4.55 -1.50 16.13
CA LYS A 51 4.64 -2.91 15.74
C LYS A 51 3.73 -3.17 14.53
N ASN A 52 2.51 -2.63 14.56
CA ASN A 52 1.57 -2.74 13.44
C ASN A 52 2.13 -2.05 12.17
N SER A 53 2.73 -0.86 12.31
CA SER A 53 3.33 -0.13 11.19
C SER A 53 4.49 -0.91 10.57
N LEU A 54 5.35 -1.53 11.38
CA LEU A 54 6.45 -2.36 10.90
C LEU A 54 5.95 -3.61 10.16
N ILE A 55 4.91 -4.28 10.67
CA ILE A 55 4.33 -5.44 9.98
C ILE A 55 3.75 -5.04 8.62
N ASN A 56 3.03 -3.92 8.54
CA ASN A 56 2.51 -3.40 7.27
C ASN A 56 3.63 -3.05 6.29
N LEU A 57 4.70 -2.42 6.77
CA LEU A 57 5.87 -2.12 5.96
C LEU A 57 6.52 -3.40 5.43
N LEU A 58 6.73 -4.40 6.29
CA LEU A 58 7.31 -5.69 5.92
C LEU A 58 6.44 -6.45 4.92
N ASN A 59 5.10 -6.37 5.05
CA ASN A 59 4.18 -6.99 4.10
C ASN A 59 4.31 -6.38 2.70
N ILE A 60 4.34 -5.05 2.57
CA ILE A 60 4.50 -4.38 1.27
C ILE A 60 5.93 -4.61 0.72
N ALA A 61 6.93 -4.48 1.58
CA ALA A 61 8.34 -4.67 1.22
C ALA A 61 8.68 -6.13 0.87
N GLY A 62 7.90 -7.10 1.35
CA GLY A 62 8.05 -8.50 0.97
C GLY A 62 7.45 -8.77 -0.42
N THR A 63 6.25 -8.27 -0.69
CA THR A 63 5.56 -8.55 -1.96
C THR A 63 6.24 -7.88 -3.17
N GLY A 64 6.70 -6.64 -3.05
CA GLY A 64 7.28 -5.89 -4.17
C GLY A 64 8.51 -6.55 -4.82
N PRO A 65 9.57 -6.88 -4.06
CA PRO A 65 10.78 -7.54 -4.54
C PRO A 65 10.59 -8.97 -5.02
N ILE A 66 9.46 -9.62 -4.70
CA ILE A 66 9.14 -10.95 -5.21
C ILE A 66 8.42 -10.83 -6.56
N ILE A 67 7.34 -10.04 -6.61
CA ILE A 67 6.50 -9.91 -7.80
C ILE A 67 7.21 -9.16 -8.93
N GLY A 68 8.00 -8.13 -8.60
CA GLY A 68 8.71 -7.30 -9.58
C GLY A 68 9.68 -8.11 -10.48
N PRO A 69 10.64 -8.87 -9.91
CA PRO A 69 11.54 -9.71 -10.69
C PRO A 69 10.83 -10.80 -11.48
N ILE A 70 9.79 -11.44 -10.91
CA ILE A 70 8.99 -12.44 -11.63
C ILE A 70 8.34 -11.82 -12.86
N GLN A 71 7.70 -10.66 -12.71
CA GLN A 71 7.11 -9.92 -13.83
C GLN A 71 8.16 -9.51 -14.87
N GLY A 72 9.34 -9.06 -14.42
CA GLY A 72 10.45 -8.71 -15.31
C GLY A 72 10.97 -9.90 -16.12
N ILE A 73 11.06 -11.08 -15.51
CA ILE A 73 11.49 -12.32 -16.19
C ILE A 73 10.42 -12.79 -17.19
N LEU A 74 9.14 -12.77 -16.79
CA LEU A 74 8.04 -13.32 -17.61
C LEU A 74 7.65 -12.40 -18.78
N PHE A 75 7.65 -11.08 -18.57
CA PHE A 75 7.09 -10.13 -19.52
C PHE A 75 8.14 -9.19 -20.12
N GLY A 76 9.38 -9.19 -19.60
CA GLY A 76 10.45 -8.34 -20.11
C GLY A 76 10.11 -6.84 -20.00
N PRO A 77 10.49 -6.00 -20.97
CA PRO A 77 10.30 -4.55 -20.87
C PRO A 77 8.85 -4.07 -20.74
N ILE A 78 7.86 -4.87 -21.15
CA ILE A 78 6.45 -4.49 -20.99
C ILE A 78 6.02 -4.47 -19.51
N ALA A 79 6.76 -5.18 -18.64
CA ALA A 79 6.55 -5.19 -17.19
C ALA A 79 6.60 -3.77 -16.58
N PHE A 80 7.40 -2.86 -17.16
CA PHE A 80 7.48 -1.46 -16.71
C PHE A 80 6.17 -0.69 -16.90
N ILE A 81 5.27 -1.17 -17.77
CA ILE A 81 3.96 -0.58 -18.04
C ILE A 81 2.87 -1.36 -17.30
N THR A 82 2.93 -2.69 -17.29
CA THR A 82 1.89 -3.53 -16.65
C THR A 82 1.93 -3.45 -15.13
N ILE A 83 3.09 -3.31 -14.50
CA ILE A 83 3.20 -3.16 -13.03
C ILE A 83 2.45 -1.91 -12.52
N PRO A 84 2.63 -0.70 -13.08
CA PRO A 84 1.93 0.49 -12.61
C PRO A 84 0.48 0.63 -13.10
N ILE A 85 0.12 0.09 -14.27
CA ILE A 85 -1.25 0.16 -14.81
C ILE A 85 -2.16 -0.93 -14.23
N GLY A 86 -1.57 -2.03 -13.78
CA GLY A 86 -2.25 -3.09 -13.04
C GLY A 86 -2.22 -4.44 -13.75
N ASN A 87 -2.09 -5.48 -12.93
CA ASN A 87 -2.63 -6.81 -13.13
C ASN A 87 -4.02 -6.86 -12.49
#